data_AF-A0A7X4E5A3-F1
#
_entry.id   AF-A0A7X4E5A3-F1
#
_cell.length_a   1.000
_cell.length_b   1.000
_cell.length_c   1.000
_cell.angle_alpha   90.00
_cell.angle_beta   90.00
_cell.angle_gamma   90.00
#
_symmetry.space_group_name_H-M   'P 1'
#
loop_
_entity.id
_entity.type
_entity.pdbx_description
1 polymer ?
#
loop_
_entity_poly.entity_id
_entity_poly.type
_entity_poly.pdbx_seq_one_letter_code
_entity_poly.pdbx_strand_id
1 'polypeptide(L)'
;MKSDDGPTREIEMLRERISRLSAASVRISSSLDVETVLREIVGSARSLTGARYGAITTVDDAGELQDFVASGFSPDQYQEMLG
;
A
#
# COMPACT_ATOMS: atom_id res chain seq x y z
N MET A 1 28.54 -15.16 -40.50
CA MET A 1 27.15 -14.86 -40.13
C MET A 1 27.18 -14.12 -38.79
N LYS A 2 27.34 -12.79 -38.83
CA LYS A 2 27.27 -11.93 -37.64
C LYS A 2 25.79 -11.66 -37.42
N SER A 3 25.18 -12.31 -36.42
CA SER A 3 23.80 -12.00 -36.04
C SER A 3 23.73 -10.56 -35.55
N ASP A 4 22.90 -9.80 -36.22
CA ASP A 4 22.52 -8.41 -36.00
C ASP A 4 21.62 -8.29 -34.76
N ASP A 5 22.17 -8.61 -33.58
CA ASP A 5 21.45 -8.73 -32.30
C ASP A 5 21.45 -7.42 -31.47
N GLY A 6 21.99 -6.35 -32.05
CA GLY A 6 22.07 -5.02 -31.42
C GLY A 6 20.70 -4.42 -31.09
N PRO A 7 19.74 -4.40 -32.03
CA PRO A 7 18.41 -3.83 -31.79
C PRO A 7 17.62 -4.60 -30.72
N THR A 8 17.71 -5.94 -30.72
CA THR A 8 16.99 -6.80 -29.76
C THR A 8 17.49 -6.60 -28.34
N ARG A 9 18.82 -6.57 -28.14
CA ARG A 9 19.44 -6.31 -26.83
C ARG A 9 19.12 -4.92 -26.30
N GLU A 10 19.12 -3.91 -27.17
CA GLU A 10 18.80 -2.54 -26.76
C GLU A 10 17.34 -2.42 -26.30
N ILE A 11 16.42 -3.08 -26.99
CA ILE A 11 15.00 -3.15 -26.60
C ILE A 11 14.84 -3.89 -25.27
N GLU A 12 15.54 -5.01 -25.05
CA GLU A 12 15.50 -5.75 -23.80
C GLU A 12 16.03 -4.92 -22.62
N MET A 13 17.16 -4.23 -22.81
CA MET A 13 17.71 -3.32 -21.80
C MET A 13 16.75 -2.17 -21.47
N LEU A 14 16.09 -1.60 -22.47
CA LEU A 14 15.09 -0.54 -22.27
C LEU A 14 13.88 -1.05 -21.50
N ARG A 15 13.38 -2.24 -21.85
CA ARG A 15 12.26 -2.89 -21.16
C ARG A 15 12.60 -3.19 -19.70
N GLU A 16 13.80 -3.69 -19.43
CA GLU A 16 14.26 -3.95 -18.07
C GLU A 16 14.34 -2.66 -17.25
N ARG A 17 14.86 -1.57 -17.83
CA ARG A 17 14.91 -0.25 -17.18
C ARG A 17 13.51 0.30 -16.87
N ILE A 18 12.58 0.20 -17.81
CA ILE A 18 11.19 0.64 -17.62
C ILE A 18 10.50 -0.19 -16.52
N SER A 19 10.68 -1.52 -16.54
CA SER A 19 10.13 -2.40 -15.51
C SER A 19 10.68 -2.10 -14.12
N ARG A 20 11.99 -1.86 -14.01
CA ARG A 20 12.64 -1.47 -12.74
C ARG A 20 12.14 -0.11 -12.24
N LEU A 21 11.95 0.86 -13.13
CA LEU A 21 11.41 2.17 -12.78
C LEU A 21 9.94 2.10 -12.34
N SER A 22 9.12 1.32 -13.06
CA SER A 22 7.72 1.07 -12.70
C SER A 22 7.62 0.40 -11.33
N ALA A 23 8.41 -0.65 -11.09
CA ALA A 23 8.47 -1.33 -9.80
C ALA A 23 8.95 -0.40 -8.66
N ALA A 24 9.92 0.47 -8.92
CA ALA A 24 10.36 1.47 -7.95
C ALA A 24 9.27 2.51 -7.64
N SER A 25 8.55 2.98 -8.66
CA SER A 25 7.44 3.93 -8.49
C SER A 25 6.27 3.33 -7.70
N VAL A 26 5.93 2.06 -7.97
CA VAL A 26 4.95 1.29 -7.18
C VAL A 26 5.43 1.13 -5.75
N ARG A 27 6.69 0.77 -5.52
CA ARG A 27 7.27 0.65 -4.16
C ARG A 27 7.29 1.97 -3.40
N ILE A 28 7.56 3.09 -4.07
CA ILE A 28 7.55 4.42 -3.45
C ILE A 28 6.11 4.83 -3.11
N SER A 29 5.17 4.59 -4.02
CA SER A 29 3.74 4.86 -3.80
C SER A 29 3.14 3.97 -2.72
N SER A 30 3.57 2.70 -2.62
CA SER A 30 3.23 1.82 -1.50
C SER A 30 4.02 2.14 -0.22
N SER A 31 5.11 2.90 -0.32
CA SER A 31 5.88 3.37 0.85
C SER A 31 5.34 4.68 1.43
N LEU A 32 4.45 5.39 0.72
CA LEU A 32 3.29 5.98 1.40
C LEU A 32 2.42 4.80 1.83
N ASP A 33 2.91 4.16 2.89
CA ASP A 33 2.42 2.95 3.50
C ASP A 33 0.89 2.97 3.57
N VAL A 34 0.24 1.98 2.94
CA VAL A 34 -1.23 1.90 2.86
C VAL A 34 -1.83 2.04 4.25
N GLU A 35 -1.17 1.47 5.26
CA GLU A 35 -1.51 1.64 6.67
C GLU A 35 -1.46 3.12 7.09
N THR A 36 -0.40 3.85 6.76
CA THR A 36 -0.27 5.30 6.99
C THR A 36 -1.39 6.12 6.32
N VAL A 37 -1.73 5.82 5.06
CA VAL A 37 -2.82 6.51 4.35
C VAL A 37 -4.18 6.21 5.01
N LEU A 38 -4.46 4.94 5.30
CA LEU A 38 -5.68 4.53 5.99
C LEU A 38 -5.77 5.16 7.39
N ARG A 39 -4.64 5.31 8.08
CA ARG A 39 -4.54 5.94 9.41
C ARG A 39 -4.92 7.43 9.37
N GLU A 40 -4.42 8.16 8.37
CA GLU A 40 -4.80 9.56 8.13
C GLU A 40 -6.28 9.69 7.76
N ILE A 41 -6.81 8.79 6.93
CA ILE A 41 -8.23 8.79 6.54
C ILE A 41 -9.13 8.57 7.75
N VAL A 42 -8.88 7.53 8.55
CA VAL A 42 -9.71 7.23 9.72
C VAL A 42 -9.59 8.32 10.79
N GLY A 43 -8.41 8.93 10.95
CA GLY A 43 -8.22 10.09 11.82
C GLY A 43 -9.01 11.31 11.37
N SER A 44 -8.97 11.62 10.08
CA SER A 44 -9.70 12.74 9.48
C SER A 44 -11.22 12.54 9.58
N ALA A 45 -11.72 11.35 9.24
CA ALA A 45 -13.14 11.02 9.35
C ALA A 45 -13.64 11.09 10.80
N ARG A 46 -12.83 10.61 11.75
CA ARG A 46 -13.13 10.71 13.19
C ARG A 46 -13.23 12.17 13.65
N SER A 47 -12.28 13.02 13.23
CA SER A 47 -12.29 14.46 13.52
C SER A 47 -13.54 15.14 12.95
N LEU A 48 -13.87 14.85 11.69
CA LEU A 48 -15.03 15.41 11.00
C LEU A 48 -16.38 15.00 11.64
N THR A 49 -16.48 13.77 12.10
CA THR A 49 -17.71 13.20 12.69
C THR A 49 -17.84 13.44 14.19
N GLY A 50 -16.76 13.85 14.86
CA GLY A 50 -16.70 13.91 16.32
C GLY A 50 -16.71 12.53 16.99
N ALA A 51 -16.42 11.46 16.23
CA ALA A 51 -16.44 10.11 16.77
C ALA A 51 -15.32 9.89 17.81
N ARG A 52 -15.61 9.09 18.84
CA ARG A 52 -14.61 8.72 19.85
C ARG A 52 -13.61 7.67 19.34
N TYR A 53 -14.00 6.86 18.36
CA TYR A 53 -13.20 5.80 17.77
C TYR A 53 -13.55 5.66 16.29
N GLY A 54 -12.60 5.17 15.49
CA GLY A 54 -12.84 4.81 14.09
C GLY A 54 -11.91 3.68 13.68
N ALA A 55 -12.37 2.84 12.76
CA ALA A 55 -11.57 1.78 12.16
C ALA A 55 -11.90 1.62 10.67
N ILE A 56 -10.90 1.22 9.88
CA ILE A 56 -11.05 0.85 8.48
C ILE A 56 -10.34 -0.48 8.23
N THR A 57 -10.95 -1.32 7.40
CA THR A 57 -10.40 -2.62 7.01
C THR A 57 -10.51 -2.82 5.51
N THR A 58 -9.50 -3.47 4.94
CA THR A 58 -9.49 -3.92 3.54
C THR A 58 -9.94 -5.38 3.49
N VAL A 59 -10.62 -5.74 2.40
CA VAL A 59 -10.96 -7.13 2.08
C VAL A 59 -10.18 -7.56 0.85
N ASP A 60 -9.77 -8.82 0.81
CA ASP A 60 -9.19 -9.42 -0.40
C ASP A 60 -10.27 -9.87 -1.40
N ASP A 61 -9.84 -10.45 -2.52
CA ASP A 61 -10.72 -10.96 -3.58
C ASP A 61 -11.60 -12.13 -3.10
N ALA A 62 -11.24 -12.80 -2.01
CA ALA A 62 -12.03 -13.85 -1.38
C ALA A 62 -13.02 -13.30 -0.33
N GLY A 63 -12.93 -12.00 -0.01
CA GLY A 63 -13.73 -11.34 1.02
C GLY A 63 -13.16 -11.43 2.43
N GLU A 64 -11.92 -11.92 2.58
CA GLU A 64 -11.24 -12.04 3.87
C GLU A 64 -10.63 -10.70 4.28
N LEU A 65 -10.70 -10.37 5.57
CA LEU A 65 -10.13 -9.13 6.11
C LEU A 65 -8.59 -9.20 6.08
N GLN A 66 -7.94 -8.17 5.52
CA GLN A 66 -6.49 -8.17 5.34
C GLN A 66 -5.79 -7.14 6.24
N ASP A 67 -6.17 -5.87 6.14
CA ASP A 67 -5.61 -4.79 6.96
C ASP A 67 -6.63 -4.28 7.97
N PHE A 68 -6.16 -3.91 9.16
CA PHE A 68 -6.98 -3.27 10.18
C PHE A 68 -6.27 -2.02 10.71
N VAL A 69 -6.87 -0.85 10.49
CA VAL A 69 -6.32 0.43 10.98
C VAL A 69 -7.35 1.12 11.85
N ALA A 70 -7.00 1.39 13.10
CA ALA A 70 -7.87 2.05 14.08
C ALA A 70 -7.31 3.38 14.60
N SER A 71 -8.20 4.29 15.01
CA SER A 71 -7.85 5.61 15.52
C SER A 71 -8.47 5.94 16.88
N GLY A 72 -7.57 6.35 17.77
CA GLY A 72 -7.70 6.77 19.17
C GLY A 72 -8.35 5.77 20.11
N PHE A 73 -7.96 4.51 19.90
CA PHE A 73 -7.77 3.53 20.96
C PHE A 73 -6.42 3.81 21.65
N SER A 74 -6.31 3.58 22.96
CA SER A 74 -5.00 3.45 23.61
C SER A 74 -4.32 2.15 23.14
N PRO A 75 -2.99 2.01 23.30
CA PRO A 75 -2.29 0.76 22.99
C PRO A 75 -2.93 -0.46 23.66
N ASP A 76 -3.33 -0.33 24.93
CA ASP A 76 -3.97 -1.40 25.70
C ASP A 76 -5.34 -1.78 25.13
N GLN A 77 -6.16 -0.78 24.77
CA GLN A 77 -7.48 -0.99 24.16
C GLN A 77 -7.39 -1.61 22.76
N TYR A 78 -6.34 -1.27 22.01
CA TYR A 78 -6.09 -1.84 20.69
C TYR A 78 -5.72 -3.33 20.78
N GLN A 79 -4.93 -3.71 21.79
CA GLN A 79 -4.58 -5.12 22.04
C GLN A 79 -5.78 -5.96 22.47
N GLU A 80 -6.68 -5.41 23.30
CA GLU A 80 -7.91 -6.10 23.71
C GLU A 80 -8.87 -6.35 22.55
N MET A 81 -8.79 -5.56 21.47
CA MET A 81 -9.63 -5.72 20.28
C MET A 81 -9.10 -6.77 19.28
N LEU A 82 -7.81 -7.11 19.35
CA LEU A 82 -7.13 -8.08 18.48
C LEU A 82 -6.94 -9.45 19.14
N GLY A 83 -7.32 -9.59 20.42
CA GLY A 83 -7.32 -10.86 21.17
C GLY A 83 -8.68 -11.53 21.16
#